data_AF-A0A7V2EVZ6-F1
#
_entry.id   AF-A0A7V2EVZ6-F1
#
_cell.length_a   1.000
_cell.length_b   1.000
_cell.length_c   1.000
_cell.angle_alpha   90.00
_cell.angle_beta   90.00
_cell.angle_gamma   90.00
#
_symmetry.space_group_name_H-M   'P 1'
#
loop_
_entity.id
_entity.type
_entity.pdbx_description
1 polymer ?
#
loop_
_entity_poly.entity_id
_entity_poly.type
_entity_poly.pdbx_seq_one_letter_code
_entity_poly.pdbx_strand_id
1 'polypeptide(L)'
;MPSKKPRINLTVPQNLNETISRLAELQGCSRGAVVLDLLEAVHDPLMRTVALLEAAQSAPKQVREGLRETVEQMERELNAQVGGGVSQMDMLLQALR
;
A
#
# COMPACT_ATOMS: atom_id res chain seq x y z
N MET A 1 14.34 8.37 30.22
CA MET A 1 13.00 7.76 30.04
C MET A 1 13.08 6.77 28.87
N PRO A 2 12.57 5.54 29.00
CA PRO A 2 12.47 4.65 27.85
C PRO A 2 11.48 5.26 26.83
N SER A 3 11.88 5.29 25.57
CA SER A 3 11.04 5.79 24.47
C SER A 3 9.72 5.01 24.41
N LYS A 4 8.58 5.72 24.37
CA LYS A 4 7.24 5.15 24.16
C LYS A 4 7.03 4.64 22.72
N LYS A 5 7.97 4.87 21.80
CA LYS A 5 7.85 4.40 20.41
C LYS A 5 8.13 2.89 20.34
N PRO A 6 7.16 2.07 19.89
CA PRO A 6 7.38 0.65 19.69
C PRO A 6 8.45 0.42 18.63
N ARG A 7 9.32 -0.57 18.84
CA ARG A 7 10.39 -0.92 17.89
C ARG A 7 9.95 -2.11 17.05
N ILE A 8 10.19 -2.02 15.74
CA ILE A 8 9.98 -3.12 14.80
C ILE A 8 11.37 -3.58 14.33
N ASN A 9 11.72 -4.83 14.61
CA ASN A 9 12.92 -5.45 14.06
C ASN A 9 12.52 -6.18 12.77
N LEU A 10 13.11 -5.77 11.64
CA LEU A 10 12.78 -6.27 10.32
C LEU A 10 13.99 -7.01 9.72
N THR A 11 13.79 -8.27 9.39
CA THR A 11 14.72 -9.03 8.54
C THR A 11 14.16 -9.01 7.13
N VAL A 12 14.92 -8.46 6.18
CA VAL A 12 14.50 -8.31 4.78
C VAL A 12 15.46 -9.04 3.84
N PRO A 13 14.99 -9.46 2.65
CA PRO A 13 15.86 -9.98 1.60
C PRO A 13 16.98 -9.01 1.21
N GLN A 14 18.11 -9.55 0.79
CA GLN A 14 19.32 -8.77 0.49
C GLN A 14 19.08 -7.70 -0.59
N ASN A 15 18.41 -8.06 -1.68
CA ASN A 15 18.09 -7.13 -2.79
C ASN A 15 17.21 -5.95 -2.33
N LEU A 16 16.26 -6.20 -1.42
CA LEU A 16 15.43 -5.15 -0.85
C LEU A 16 16.25 -4.23 0.06
N ASN A 17 17.12 -4.79 0.90
CA ASN A 17 18.03 -4.01 1.74
C ASN A 17 18.96 -3.11 0.91
N GLU A 18 19.52 -3.61 -0.19
CA GLU A 18 20.37 -2.84 -1.10
C GLU A 18 19.61 -1.66 -1.71
N THR A 19 18.38 -1.90 -2.17
CA THR A 19 17.52 -0.85 -2.73
C THR A 19 17.21 0.23 -1.70
N ILE A 20 16.79 -0.15 -0.49
CA ILE A 20 16.49 0.79 0.59
C ILE A 20 17.74 1.55 1.04
N SER A 21 18.88 0.87 1.10
CA SER A 21 20.16 1.51 1.45
C SER A 21 20.51 2.60 0.44
N ARG A 22 20.39 2.29 -0.86
CA ARG A 22 20.68 3.26 -1.91
C ARG A 22 19.71 4.44 -1.90
N LEU A 23 18.42 4.19 -1.67
CA LEU A 23 17.41 5.24 -1.56
C LEU A 23 17.71 6.18 -0.38
N ALA A 24 18.05 5.62 0.78
CA ALA A 24 18.40 6.38 1.97
C ALA A 24 19.66 7.24 1.77
N GLU A 25 20.69 6.70 1.10
CA GLU A 25 21.90 7.46 0.74
C GLU A 25 21.57 8.66 -0.15
N LEU A 26 20.77 8.46 -1.19
CA LEU A 26 20.39 9.52 -2.13
C LEU A 26 19.52 10.60 -1.48
N GLN A 27 18.71 10.24 -0.48
CA GLN A 27 17.87 11.17 0.28
C GLN A 27 18.61 11.81 1.47
N GLY A 28 19.80 11.33 1.82
CA GLY A 28 20.54 11.80 2.99
C GLY A 28 19.87 11.46 4.34
N CYS A 29 19.09 10.38 4.39
CA CYS A 29 18.36 9.95 5.58
C CYS A 29 18.74 8.52 6.00
N SER A 30 18.18 8.04 7.13
CA SER A 30 18.42 6.67 7.58
C SER A 30 17.50 5.67 6.85
N ARG A 31 17.96 4.43 6.67
CA ARG A 31 17.11 3.33 6.13
C ARG A 31 15.80 3.16 6.92
N GLY A 32 15.86 3.35 8.24
CA GLY A 32 14.67 3.28 9.10
C GLY A 32 13.68 4.42 8.84
N ALA A 33 14.17 5.61 8.49
CA ALA A 33 13.32 6.74 8.11
C ALA A 33 12.60 6.45 6.78
N VAL A 34 13.31 5.94 5.77
CA VAL A 34 12.70 5.51 4.50
C VAL A 34 11.59 4.48 4.73
N VAL A 35 11.85 3.45 5.53
CA VAL A 35 10.85 2.41 5.83
C VAL A 35 9.67 2.99 6.61
N LEU A 36 9.93 3.88 7.57
CA LEU A 36 8.87 4.51 8.35
C LEU A 36 7.96 5.36 7.46
N ASP A 37 8.53 6.22 6.61
CA ASP A 37 7.77 7.07 5.70
C ASP A 37 6.88 6.24 4.76
N LEU A 38 7.40 5.12 4.24
CA LEU A 38 6.61 4.20 3.42
C LEU A 38 5.46 3.55 4.19
N LEU A 39 5.69 3.16 5.45
CA LEU A 39 4.66 2.56 6.31
C LEU A 39 3.62 3.59 6.75
N GLU A 40 4.02 4.83 7.02
CA GLU A 40 3.10 5.93 7.34
C GLU A 40 2.22 6.28 6.13
N ALA A 41 2.78 6.30 4.92
CA ALA A 41 2.03 6.55 3.70
C ALA A 41 0.90 5.53 3.45
N VAL A 42 1.06 4.29 3.91
CA VAL A 42 0.04 3.23 3.78
C VAL A 42 -0.76 2.99 5.05
N HIS A 43 -0.55 3.77 6.11
CA HIS A 43 -1.19 3.53 7.40
C HIS A 43 -2.72 3.64 7.34
N ASP A 44 -3.24 4.73 6.80
CA ASP A 44 -4.69 4.97 6.68
C ASP A 44 -5.43 3.88 5.89
N PRO A 45 -4.98 3.47 4.68
CA PRO A 45 -5.64 2.37 3.97
C PRO A 45 -5.49 1.03 4.71
N LEU A 46 -4.38 0.79 5.42
CA LEU A 46 -4.24 -0.40 6.26
C LEU A 46 -5.23 -0.40 7.43
N MET A 47 -5.45 0.74 8.10
CA MET A 47 -6.44 0.83 9.18
C MET A 47 -7.86 0.51 8.70
N ARG A 48 -8.25 1.00 7.52
CA ARG A 48 -9.56 0.67 6.91
C ARG A 48 -9.67 -0.83 6.63
N THR A 49 -8.60 -1.44 6.12
CA THR A 49 -8.52 -2.88 5.88
C THR A 49 -8.66 -3.67 7.20
N VAL A 50 -7.99 -3.25 8.27
CA VAL A 50 -8.12 -3.87 9.59
C VAL A 50 -9.57 -3.79 10.09
N ALA A 51 -10.18 -2.60 10.07
CA ALA A 51 -11.57 -2.42 10.49
C ALA A 51 -12.55 -3.30 9.68
N LEU A 52 -12.30 -3.45 8.38
CA LEU A 52 -13.08 -4.33 7.51
C LEU A 52 -12.94 -5.80 7.92
N LEU A 53 -11.71 -6.26 8.21
CA LEU A 53 -11.44 -7.62 8.64
C LEU A 53 -12.03 -7.92 10.02
N GLU A 54 -11.99 -6.97 10.95
CA GLU A 54 -12.62 -7.08 12.27
C GLU A 54 -14.15 -7.17 12.15
N ALA A 55 -14.76 -6.33 11.29
CA ALA A 55 -16.18 -6.42 10.98
C ALA A 55 -16.53 -7.77 10.34
N ALA A 56 -15.73 -8.26 9.39
CA ALA A 56 -15.95 -9.55 8.75
C ALA A 56 -15.79 -10.73 9.72
N GLN A 57 -14.87 -10.64 10.67
CA GLN A 57 -14.65 -11.70 11.68
C GLN A 57 -15.81 -11.79 12.68
N SER A 58 -16.39 -10.64 13.05
CA SER A 58 -17.50 -10.55 14.00
C SER A 58 -18.88 -10.74 13.36
N ALA A 59 -18.99 -10.68 12.03
CA ALA A 59 -20.27 -10.68 11.35
C ALA A 59 -20.79 -12.08 10.93
N PRO A 60 -22.13 -12.27 10.86
CA PRO A 60 -22.75 -13.46 10.29
C PRO A 60 -22.35 -13.70 8.83
N LYS A 61 -22.44 -14.96 8.37
CA LYS A 61 -22.03 -15.37 7.00
C LYS A 61 -22.57 -14.45 5.89
N GLN A 62 -23.82 -13.98 5.97
CA GLN A 62 -24.40 -13.11 4.95
C GLN A 62 -23.67 -11.76 4.79
N VAL A 63 -23.12 -11.19 5.86
CA VAL A 63 -22.38 -9.91 5.81
C VAL A 63 -21.01 -10.13 5.16
N ARG A 64 -20.37 -11.29 5.42
CA ARG A 64 -19.10 -11.66 4.79
C ARG A 64 -19.24 -11.84 3.28
N GLU A 65 -20.36 -12.39 2.83
CA GLU A 65 -20.69 -12.50 1.40
C GLU A 65 -20.83 -11.11 0.75
N GLY A 66 -21.58 -10.19 1.36
CA GLY A 66 -21.73 -8.82 0.83
C GLY A 66 -20.43 -8.01 0.82
N LEU A 67 -19.55 -8.21 1.80
CA LEU A 67 -18.21 -7.62 1.80
C LEU A 67 -17.35 -8.15 0.65
N ARG A 68 -17.42 -9.45 0.35
CA ARG A 68 -16.73 -10.05 -0.81
C ARG A 68 -17.20 -9.41 -2.11
N GLU A 69 -18.52 -9.31 -2.31
CA GLU A 69 -19.11 -8.69 -3.51
C GLU A 69 -18.66 -7.24 -3.69
N THR A 70 -18.58 -6.48 -2.58
CA THR A 70 -18.13 -5.08 -2.59
C THR A 70 -16.66 -4.97 -3.01
N VAL A 71 -15.78 -5.83 -2.48
CA VAL A 71 -14.35 -5.85 -2.85
C VAL A 71 -14.16 -6.22 -4.32
N GLU A 72 -14.85 -7.25 -4.80
CA GLU A 72 -14.81 -7.65 -6.22
C GLU A 72 -15.31 -6.52 -7.15
N GLN A 73 -16.30 -5.74 -6.71
CA GLN A 73 -16.78 -4.59 -7.46
C GLN A 73 -15.75 -3.45 -7.50
N MET A 74 -15.09 -3.15 -6.37
CA MET A 74 -14.00 -2.17 -6.36
C MET A 74 -12.83 -2.60 -7.25
N GLU A 75 -12.47 -3.89 -7.25
CA GLU A 75 -11.42 -4.42 -8.13
C GLU A 75 -11.78 -4.23 -9.61
N ARG A 76 -13.04 -4.47 -9.99
CA ARG A 76 -13.53 -4.21 -11.35
C ARG A 76 -13.45 -2.73 -11.72
N GLU A 77 -13.84 -1.83 -10.82
CA GLU A 77 -13.79 -0.38 -11.06
C GLU A 77 -12.35 0.15 -11.16
N LEU A 78 -11.44 -0.33 -10.31
CA LEU A 78 -10.02 0.04 -10.37
C LEU A 78 -9.38 -0.44 -11.68
N ASN A 79 -9.62 -1.69 -12.09
CA ASN A 79 -9.12 -2.20 -13.36
C ASN A 79 -9.66 -1.41 -14.57
N ALA A 80 -10.92 -0.98 -14.52
CA ALA A 80 -11.50 -0.14 -15.56
C ALA A 80 -10.84 1.26 -15.62
N GLN A 81 -10.57 1.87 -14.47
CA GLN A 81 -9.89 3.18 -14.40
C GLN A 81 -8.41 3.12 -14.80
N VAL A 82 -7.68 2.07 -14.39
CA VAL A 82 -6.29 1.85 -14.80
C VAL A 82 -6.19 1.64 -16.30
N GLY A 83 -7.11 0.89 -16.92
CA GLY A 83 -7.21 0.77 -18.38
C GLY A 83 -7.40 2.11 -19.08
N GLY A 84 -8.21 3.00 -18.50
CA GLY A 84 -8.38 4.38 -18.97
C GLY A 84 -7.12 5.23 -18.83
N GLY A 85 -6.41 5.14 -17.71
CA GLY A 85 -5.17 5.89 -17.46
C GLY A 85 -4.02 5.52 -18.39
N VAL A 86 -3.83 4.22 -18.67
CA VAL A 86 -2.83 3.74 -19.64
C VAL A 86 -3.13 4.26 -21.05
N SER A 87 -4.40 4.25 -21.46
CA SER A 87 -4.81 4.79 -22.77
C SER A 87 -4.56 6.31 -22.90
N GLN A 88 -4.69 7.06 -21.81
CA GLN A 88 -4.39 8.50 -21.79
C GLN A 88 -2.88 8.77 -21.85
N MET A 89 -2.07 7.95 -21.18
CA MET A 89 -0.61 8.02 -21.30
C MET A 89 -0.13 7.68 -22.71
N ASP A 90 -0.72 6.67 -23.36
CA ASP A 90 -0.42 6.33 -24.75
C ASP A 90 -0.81 7.46 -25.73
N MET A 91 -1.94 8.13 -25.52
CA MET A 91 -2.31 9.32 -26.31
C MET A 91 -1.32 10.47 -26.13
N LEU A 92 -0.85 10.74 -24.92
CA LEU A 92 0.15 11.77 -24.66
C LEU A 92 1.50 11.43 -25.28
N LEU A 93 1.93 10.17 -25.21
CA LEU A 93 3.17 9.70 -25.82
C LEU A 93 3.12 9.72 -27.36
N GLN A 94 1.95 9.49 -27.96
CA GLN A 94 1.73 9.66 -29.40
C GLN A 94 1.75 11.13 -29.83
N ALA A 95 1.21 12.04 -29.02
CA ALA A 95 1.19 13.48 -29.35
C ALA A 95 2.58 14.15 -29.29
N LEU A 96 3.57 13.51 -28.63
CA LEU A 96 4.95 13.97 -28.53
C LEU A 96 5.88 13.41 -29.62
N ARG A 97 5.36 12.62 -30.55
CA ARG A 97 6.09 11.96 -31.65
C ARG A 97 5.80 12.65 -32.98
#